data_AF-A0A7C4DC57-F1
#
_entry.id   AF-A0A7C4DC57-F1
#
_cell.length_a   1.000
_cell.length_b   1.000
_cell.length_c   1.000
_cell.angle_alpha   90.00
_cell.angle_beta   90.00
_cell.angle_gamma   90.00
#
_symmetry.space_group_name_H-M   'P 1'
#
loop_
_entity.id
_entity.type
_entity.pdbx_description
1 polymer ?
#
loop_
_entity_poly.entity_id
_entity_poly.type
_entity_poly.pdbx_seq_one_letter_code
_entity_poly.pdbx_strand_id
1 'polypeptide(L)' 'MITRYTSGGKKEIKSVANITRKNVAEFLEVAAKILIKPEVVEFRIEEANEVLKMLKYGAYRRSGVLVIK' A
#
# COMPACT_ATOMS: atom_id res chain seq x y z
N MET A 1 11.00 4.23 1.97
CA MET A 1 12.44 4.21 2.30
C MET A 1 12.86 2.76 2.34
N ILE A 2 13.69 2.31 1.41
CA ILE A 2 14.18 0.92 1.38
C ILE A 2 15.59 0.92 1.97
N THR A 3 15.84 0.05 2.94
CA THR A 3 17.16 -0.15 3.52
C THR A 3 17.79 -1.38 2.87
N ARG A 4 18.92 -1.21 2.18
CA ARG A 4 19.68 -2.33 1.62
C ARG A 4 20.97 -2.53 2.40
N TYR A 5 21.28 -3.77 2.75
CA TYR A 5 22.58 -4.17 3.27
C TYR A 5 23.55 -4.33 2.10
N THR A 6 24.69 -3.63 2.14
CA THR A 6 25.77 -3.86 1.17
C THR A 6 26.72 -4.94 1.69
N SER A 7 27.42 -5.63 0.78
CA SER A 7 28.34 -6.74 1.08
C SER A 7 29.49 -6.40 2.04
N GLY A 8 29.67 -5.11 2.40
CA GLY A 8 30.66 -4.62 3.37
C GLY A 8 30.07 -4.06 4.67
N GLY A 9 28.83 -4.40 5.03
CA GLY A 9 28.21 -4.01 6.31
C GLY A 9 27.69 -2.56 6.40
N LYS A 10 27.90 -1.73 5.38
CA LYS A 10 27.36 -0.36 5.34
C LYS A 10 25.87 -0.40 5.01
N LYS A 11 25.05 0.21 5.86
CA LYS A 11 23.62 0.44 5.61
C LYS A 11 23.48 1.65 4.68
N GLU A 12 22.86 1.46 3.52
CA GLU A 12 22.49 2.56 2.64
C GLU A 12 20.97 2.75 2.70
N ILE A 13 20.57 3.99 2.96
CA ILE A 13 19.18 4.41 3.00
C ILE A 13 18.84 5.04 1.66
N LYS A 14 17.85 4.48 0.94
CA LYS A 14 17.32 5.09 -0.28
C LYS A 14 15.85 5.45 -0.13
N SER A 15 15.48 6.65 -0.57
CA SER A 15 14.08 7.05 -0.70
C SER A 15 13.53 6.53 -2.03
N VAL A 16 12.31 6.02 -2.02
CA VAL A 16 11.59 5.59 -3.23
C VAL A 16 10.55 6.67 -3.50
N ALA A 17 11.01 7.82 -4.00
CA ALA A 17 10.16 8.98 -4.24
C ALA A 17 9.77 9.15 -5.72
N ASN A 18 10.33 8.34 -6.63
CA ASN A 18 10.15 8.48 -8.08
C ASN A 18 9.37 7.29 -8.66
N ILE A 19 8.07 7.18 -8.34
CA ILE A 19 7.18 6.17 -8.92
C ILE A 19 6.40 6.83 -10.06
N THR A 20 6.51 6.27 -11.27
CA THR A 20 5.76 6.73 -12.45
C THR A 20 4.51 5.88 -12.68
N ARG A 21 3.55 6.40 -13.47
CA ARG A 21 2.37 5.62 -13.91
C ARG A 21 2.76 4.30 -14.60
N LYS A 22 3.84 4.34 -15.40
CA LYS A 22 4.38 3.16 -16.09
C LYS A 22 4.84 2.10 -15.10
N ASN A 23 5.56 2.49 -14.03
CA ASN A 23 6.00 1.53 -13.01
C ASN A 23 4.83 0.84 -12.31
N VAL A 24 3.74 1.57 -12.03
CA VAL A 24 2.54 0.99 -11.42
C VAL A 24 1.87 0.01 -12.38
N ALA A 25 1.71 0.35 -13.65
CA ALA A 25 1.12 -0.54 -14.65
C ALA A 25 1.91 -1.86 -14.80
N GLU A 26 3.23 -1.76 -14.97
CA GLU A 26 4.13 -2.92 -15.06
C GLU A 26 4.04 -3.81 -13.79
N PHE A 27 3.94 -3.20 -12.61
CA PHE A 27 3.80 -3.93 -11.36
C PHE A 27 2.44 -4.66 -11.26
N LEU A 28 1.34 -4.00 -11.62
CA LEU A 28 0.00 -4.59 -11.58
C LEU A 28 -0.14 -5.79 -12.51
N GLU A 29 0.49 -5.76 -13.69
CA GLU A 29 0.54 -6.92 -14.59
C GLU A 29 1.21 -8.13 -13.93
N VAL A 30 2.35 -7.91 -13.24
CA VAL A 30 3.04 -8.98 -12.52
C VAL A 30 2.17 -9.47 -11.35
N ALA A 31 1.60 -8.56 -10.56
CA ALA A 31 0.75 -8.89 -9.42
C ALA A 31 -0.46 -9.76 -9.82
N ALA A 32 -1.07 -9.48 -10.98
CA ALA A 32 -2.14 -10.28 -11.54
C ALA A 32 -1.67 -11.69 -11.93
N LYS A 33 -0.49 -11.83 -12.55
CA LYS A 33 0.08 -13.13 -12.97
C LYS A 33 0.37 -14.05 -11.78
N ILE A 34 0.83 -13.50 -10.66
CA ILE A 34 1.10 -14.28 -9.43
C ILE A 34 -0.11 -14.32 -8.48
N LEU A 35 -1.28 -13.84 -8.91
CA LEU A 35 -2.54 -13.87 -8.19
C LEU A 35 -2.47 -13.22 -6.78
N ILE A 36 -1.84 -12.05 -6.66
CA ILE A 36 -1.89 -11.29 -5.40
C ILE A 36 -3.35 -10.92 -5.10
N LYS A 37 -3.88 -11.44 -3.99
CA LYS A 37 -5.19 -11.07 -3.44
C LYS A 37 -4.98 -10.19 -2.21
N PRO A 38 -5.23 -8.86 -2.29
CA PRO A 38 -5.12 -8.01 -1.12
C PRO A 38 -6.23 -8.34 -0.13
N GLU A 39 -5.88 -8.33 1.15
CA GLU A 39 -6.87 -8.40 2.21
C GLU A 39 -7.39 -6.99 2.50
N VAL A 40 -8.65 -6.74 2.15
CA VAL A 40 -9.28 -5.42 2.31
C VAL A 40 -10.47 -5.49 3.26
N VAL A 41 -10.78 -4.35 3.87
CA VAL A 41 -12.04 -4.12 4.59
C VAL A 41 -12.77 -3.03 3.84
N GLU A 42 -13.94 -3.36 3.30
CA GLU A 42 -14.76 -2.43 2.54
C GLU A 42 -15.64 -1.59 3.47
N PHE A 43 -15.73 -0.31 3.16
CA PHE A 43 -16.60 0.65 3.84
C PHE A 43 -17.35 1.45 2.80
N ARG A 44 -18.55 1.91 3.13
CA ARG A 44 -19.30 2.78 2.21
C ARG A 44 -18.71 4.18 2.23
N ILE A 45 -18.85 4.91 1.13
CA ILE A 45 -18.34 6.28 1.04
C ILE A 45 -18.95 7.21 2.10
N GLU A 46 -20.20 6.98 2.51
CA GLU A 46 -20.88 7.76 3.55
C GLU A 46 -20.23 7.59 4.93
N GLU A 47 -19.47 6.51 5.13
CA GLU A 47 -18.79 6.17 6.39
C GLU A 47 -17.38 6.76 6.47
N ALA A 48 -16.92 7.51 5.45
CA ALA A 48 -15.55 7.99 5.32
C ALA A 48 -15.00 8.65 6.59
N ASN A 49 -15.76 9.52 7.24
CA ASN A 49 -15.33 10.21 8.46
C ASN A 49 -15.04 9.24 9.61
N GLU A 50 -15.88 8.21 9.79
CA GLU A 50 -15.70 7.20 10.84
C GLU A 50 -14.52 6.28 10.51
N VAL A 51 -14.39 5.90 9.24
CA VAL A 51 -13.25 5.09 8.76
C VAL A 51 -11.92 5.82 8.98
N LEU A 52 -11.86 7.13 8.72
CA LEU A 52 -10.66 7.92 8.98
C LEU A 52 -10.33 8.00 10.48
N LYS A 53 -11.33 8.10 11.36
CA LYS A 53 -11.11 8.01 12.82
C LYS A 53 -10.58 6.63 13.21
N MET A 54 -11.18 5.57 12.69
CA MET A 54 -10.74 4.19 12.92
C MET A 54 -9.29 3.99 12.46
N LEU A 55 -8.91 4.53 11.31
CA LEU A 55 -7.53 4.50 10.81
C LEU A 55 -6.57 5.23 11.76
N LYS A 56 -6.94 6.44 12.20
CA LYS A 56 -6.14 7.26 13.11
C LYS A 56 -5.87 6.54 14.45
N TYR A 57 -6.84 5.81 14.96
CA TYR A 57 -6.72 5.08 16.23
C TYR A 57 -6.33 3.60 16.07
N GLY A 58 -5.98 3.15 14.86
CA GLY A 58 -5.52 1.78 14.60
C GLY A 58 -6.58 0.70 14.83
N ALA A 59 -7.86 1.03 14.64
CA ALA A 59 -8.99 0.15 14.93
C ALA A 59 -9.17 -1.00 13.90
N TYR A 60 -8.40 -1.02 12.81
CA TYR A 60 -8.33 -2.13 11.86
C TYR A 60 -6.90 -2.30 11.32
N ARG A 61 -6.54 -3.54 10.95
CA ARG A 61 -5.17 -3.95 10.58
C ARG A 61 -4.92 -4.10 9.08
N ARG A 62 -5.98 -4.19 8.28
CA ARG A 62 -5.96 -4.41 6.83
C ARG A 62 -6.11 -3.09 6.08
N SER A 63 -6.06 -3.13 4.74
CA SER A 63 -6.35 -1.95 3.93
C SER A 63 -7.85 -1.63 3.97
N GLY A 64 -8.21 -0.44 4.45
CA GLY A 64 -9.58 0.07 4.39
C GLY A 64 -9.85 0.67 3.00
N VAL A 65 -10.92 0.22 2.34
CA VAL A 65 -11.31 0.67 0.99
C VAL A 65 -12.68 1.30 1.07
N LEU A 66 -12.79 2.57 0.68
CA LEU A 66 -14.07 3.25 0.50
C LEU A 66 -14.61 2.89 -0.89
N VAL A 67 -15.76 2.23 -0.92
CA VAL A 67 -16.44 1.83 -2.16
C VAL A 67 -17.42 2.93 -2.57
N ILE A 68 -17.28 3.39 -3.81
CA ILE A 68 -18.21 4.29 -4.47
C ILE A 68 -19.07 3.41 -5.38
N LYS A 69 -20.38 3.36 -5.11
CA LYS A 69 -21.36 2.64 -5.94
C LYS A 69 -22.14 3.63 -6.79
#